data_AF-A0A6C0TRH4-F1
#
_entry.id   AF-A0A6C0TRH4-F1
#
_cell.length_a   1.000
_cell.length_b   1.000
_cell.length_c   1.000
_cell.angle_alpha   90.00
_cell.angle_beta   90.00
_cell.angle_gamma   90.00
#
_symmetry.space_group_name_H-M   'P 1'
#
loop_
_entity.id
_entity.type
_entity.pdbx_description
1 polymer ?
#
loop_
_entity_poly.entity_id
_entity_poly.type
_entity_poly.pdbx_seq_one_letter_code
_entity_poly.pdbx_strand_id
1 'polypeptide(L)'
;MAIKKNCLHPLKSSRIRARAEGYDFALTEERWVLDKNVTVDVGHVAALLNDTTRGGFLSALADFASKYSASYTKNIVGRLYHLLRQTGSSEITDVTLINYRSSLRNTNEWYVGHIRSFLREWYERGYAGIDEALITMLDGWRLKGNRKGDAVKRKDPRRGAFTDIELEAFNEGAVRCYEKGLITVRELAICVIASNTGRRPVQISHLRVADVASGRNSKNEPFHILNIPRAKQGSDFRVSFKSFAMPHELWAILHSQARNAIRLVENRLGFALQDADRMQVPLFPDLDVAGTIASPQHFRQIVRTDKLHMTSAEVTSTLHHVAAAADIRSERTGDLLHSNAQRFRYTIGTRAAREGFGVMVIAELLDHSDNQNAKSYVENVPEHVERLDEAVGFQLAPYAQAFAGVLVDSEEHARRGADSSSRIRSEEGKSVGTCGEHGFCGANVPIPCYTCMHFQPWVEGPHEDVYRSLLEERERIKKITGDIQIAAVLDRSIIAVAEVIQRCAARRGRSSQIMADTHG
;
A
#
# COMPACT_ATOMS: atom_id res chain seq x y z
N MET A 1 31.24 56.94 37.50
CA MET A 1 29.87 56.35 37.54
C MET A 1 29.47 56.05 36.11
N ALA A 2 29.68 54.80 35.65
CA ALA A 2 29.43 54.39 34.27
C ALA A 2 28.60 53.10 34.29
N ILE A 3 27.40 53.19 33.74
CA ILE A 3 26.38 52.13 33.70
C ILE A 3 26.82 51.08 32.67
N LYS A 4 27.10 49.86 33.13
CA LYS A 4 27.33 48.70 32.27
C LYS A 4 26.01 48.35 31.57
N LYS A 5 25.99 48.45 30.24
CA LYS A 5 24.97 47.83 29.38
C LYS A 5 25.01 46.32 29.58
N ASN A 6 23.94 45.75 30.12
CA ASN A 6 23.69 44.33 30.10
C ASN A 6 23.39 43.92 28.65
N CYS A 7 24.33 43.22 28.02
CA CYS A 7 24.07 42.46 26.81
C CYS A 7 23.15 41.29 27.16
N LEU A 8 21.89 41.36 26.72
CA LEU A 8 20.98 40.21 26.68
C LEU A 8 21.59 39.17 25.72
N HIS A 9 22.19 38.11 26.28
CA HIS A 9 22.43 36.89 25.53
C HIS A 9 21.08 36.25 25.21
N PRO A 10 20.80 35.89 23.94
CA PRO A 10 19.60 35.10 23.64
C PRO A 10 19.76 33.73 24.31
N LEU A 11 18.83 33.40 25.22
CA LEU A 11 18.70 32.07 25.80
C LEU A 11 18.59 31.07 24.64
N LYS A 12 19.62 30.23 24.44
CA LYS A 12 19.54 29.07 23.54
C LYS A 12 18.31 28.27 23.96
N SER A 13 17.27 28.21 23.11
CA SER A 13 16.16 27.30 23.39
C SER A 13 16.74 25.88 23.43
N SER A 14 16.54 25.19 24.55
CA SER A 14 17.01 23.81 24.70
C SER A 14 16.23 22.93 23.74
N ARG A 15 16.88 22.41 22.70
CA ARG A 15 16.24 21.43 21.80
C ARG A 15 16.01 20.13 22.57
N ILE A 16 14.77 19.63 22.50
CA ILE A 16 14.30 18.40 23.13
C ILE A 16 14.32 17.31 22.07
N ARG A 17 14.88 16.13 22.39
CA ARG A 17 14.93 15.01 21.45
C ARG A 17 13.55 14.36 21.33
N ALA A 18 13.10 14.10 20.12
CA ALA A 18 11.92 13.26 19.89
C ALA A 18 12.28 11.79 20.12
N ARG A 19 11.25 10.92 20.18
CA ARG A 19 11.45 9.47 20.29
C ARG A 19 12.21 8.88 19.11
N ALA A 20 12.00 9.40 17.90
CA ALA A 20 12.72 8.94 16.71
C ALA A 20 14.14 9.51 16.69
N GLU A 21 15.12 8.66 16.43
CA GLU A 21 16.52 9.06 16.41
C GLU A 21 16.80 10.10 15.30
N GLY A 22 17.54 11.16 15.65
CA GLY A 22 17.89 12.24 14.75
C GLY A 22 16.86 13.38 14.64
N TYR A 23 15.78 13.34 15.42
CA TYR A 23 14.77 14.40 15.47
C TYR A 23 14.77 15.10 16.82
N ASP A 24 14.59 16.41 16.78
CA ASP A 24 14.49 17.27 17.94
C ASP A 24 13.64 18.51 17.60
N PHE A 25 13.12 19.16 18.64
CA PHE A 25 12.21 20.30 18.53
C PHE A 25 12.43 21.24 19.72
N ALA A 26 11.91 22.46 19.63
CA ALA A 26 11.89 23.40 20.75
C ALA A 26 10.45 23.68 21.19
N LEU A 27 10.23 23.89 22.50
CA LEU A 27 8.90 24.22 23.04
C LEU A 27 8.28 25.49 22.43
N THR A 28 9.12 26.40 21.95
CA THR A 28 8.72 27.65 21.31
C THR A 28 8.32 27.49 19.85
N GLU A 29 8.61 26.35 19.22
CA GLU A 29 8.23 26.08 17.83
C GLU A 29 6.75 25.71 17.76
N GLU A 30 6.00 26.32 16.85
CA GLU A 30 4.59 25.99 16.62
C GLU A 30 4.38 24.62 15.96
N ARG A 31 5.43 24.09 15.33
CA ARG A 31 5.40 22.81 14.61
C ARG A 31 6.60 21.96 15.02
N TRP A 32 6.33 20.76 15.52
CA TRP A 32 7.36 19.80 15.93
C TRP A 32 7.50 18.71 14.89
N VAL A 33 8.69 18.56 14.30
CA VAL A 33 9.03 17.46 13.40
C VAL A 33 9.56 16.30 14.23
N LEU A 34 8.77 15.23 14.32
CA LEU A 34 9.00 14.15 15.28
C LEU A 34 9.55 12.86 14.65
N ASP A 35 9.27 12.64 13.37
CA ASP A 35 9.90 11.62 12.51
C ASP A 35 9.73 12.03 11.03
N LYS A 36 10.21 11.22 10.08
CA LYS A 36 10.11 11.54 8.64
C LYS A 36 8.67 11.68 8.11
N ASN A 37 7.70 11.07 8.80
CA ASN A 37 6.29 11.02 8.37
C ASN A 37 5.41 12.02 9.12
N VAL A 38 5.85 12.50 10.29
CA VAL A 38 5.00 13.20 11.25
C VAL A 38 5.63 14.52 11.66
N THR A 39 4.99 15.59 11.20
CA THR A 39 5.06 16.91 11.82
C THR A 39 3.76 17.17 12.57
N VAL A 40 3.85 17.64 13.80
CA VAL A 40 2.73 17.97 14.68
C VAL A 40 2.62 19.48 14.78
N ASP A 41 1.44 20.02 14.48
CA ASP A 41 1.12 21.43 14.68
C ASP A 41 0.61 21.61 16.11
N VAL A 42 1.51 22.03 17.00
CA VAL A 42 1.20 22.24 18.42
C VAL A 42 0.62 23.63 18.68
N GLY A 43 0.96 24.60 17.82
CA GLY A 43 0.50 25.98 17.92
C GLY A 43 -1.02 26.09 17.94
N HIS A 44 -1.73 25.32 17.10
CA HIS A 44 -3.19 25.36 17.06
C HIS A 44 -3.89 24.89 18.35
N VAL A 45 -3.28 24.00 19.14
CA VAL A 45 -3.81 23.63 20.46
C VAL A 45 -3.39 24.67 21.48
N ALA A 46 -2.12 25.07 21.47
CA ALA A 46 -1.57 26.05 22.40
C ALA A 46 -2.31 27.40 22.35
N ALA A 47 -2.74 27.82 21.16
CA ALA A 47 -3.48 29.07 20.93
C ALA A 47 -4.91 29.06 21.51
N LEU A 48 -5.50 27.88 21.76
CA LEU A 48 -6.82 27.77 22.37
C LEU A 48 -6.77 27.75 23.90
N LEU A 49 -5.59 27.54 24.48
CA LEU A 49 -5.40 27.38 25.93
C LEU A 49 -5.01 28.69 26.62
N ASN A 50 -5.50 28.88 27.83
CA ASN A 50 -5.01 29.95 28.71
C ASN A 50 -3.50 29.77 29.04
N ASP A 51 -2.83 30.79 29.58
CA ASP A 51 -1.38 30.75 29.78
C ASP A 51 -0.93 29.57 30.66
N THR A 52 -1.66 29.29 31.75
CA THR A 52 -1.35 28.23 32.71
C THR A 52 -1.43 26.84 32.07
N THR A 53 -2.58 26.50 31.46
CA THR A 53 -2.81 25.21 30.82
C THR A 53 -1.95 25.05 29.57
N ARG A 54 -1.64 26.14 28.85
CA ARG A 54 -0.72 26.11 27.70
C ARG A 54 0.69 25.70 28.10
N GLY A 55 1.24 26.29 29.17
CA GLY A 55 2.58 25.96 29.66
C GLY A 55 2.70 24.49 30.08
N GLY A 56 1.67 23.99 30.80
CA GLY A 56 1.62 22.58 31.17
C GLY A 56 1.44 21.64 29.99
N PHE A 57 0.59 22.00 29.02
CA PHE A 57 0.37 21.22 27.80
C PHE A 57 1.67 21.03 27.02
N LEU A 58 2.39 22.12 26.76
CA LEU A 58 3.65 22.08 25.99
C LEU A 58 4.70 21.22 26.71
N SER A 59 4.82 21.34 28.03
CA SER A 59 5.76 20.54 28.82
C SER A 59 5.40 19.06 28.82
N ALA A 60 4.13 18.72 29.10
CA ALA A 60 3.64 17.36 29.07
C ALA A 60 3.77 16.71 27.69
N LEU A 61 3.44 17.46 26.63
CA LEU A 61 3.53 16.96 25.26
C LEU A 61 4.97 16.74 24.82
N ALA A 62 5.92 17.57 25.27
CA ALA A 62 7.33 17.37 24.97
C ALA A 62 7.86 16.06 25.57
N ASP A 63 7.59 15.81 26.86
CA ASP A 63 7.92 14.53 27.51
C ASP A 63 7.28 13.35 26.77
N PHE A 64 6.01 13.50 26.39
CA PHE A 64 5.27 12.49 25.65
C PHE A 64 5.88 12.21 24.28
N ALA A 65 6.30 13.24 23.54
CA ALA A 65 6.92 13.13 22.22
C ALA A 65 8.33 12.53 22.27
N SER A 66 9.05 12.68 23.39
CA SER A 66 10.34 12.02 23.63
C SER A 66 10.18 10.53 23.98
N LYS A 67 9.06 10.15 24.60
CA LYS A 67 8.82 8.79 25.10
C LYS A 67 8.05 7.90 24.11
N TYR A 68 7.08 8.47 23.39
CA TYR A 68 6.16 7.72 22.55
C TYR A 68 6.32 8.04 21.06
N SER A 69 5.77 7.17 20.19
CA SER A 69 5.85 7.34 18.74
C SER A 69 5.21 8.66 18.28
N ALA A 70 5.78 9.28 17.25
CA ALA A 70 5.27 10.53 16.68
C ALA A 70 3.79 10.45 16.25
N SER A 71 3.38 9.32 15.65
CA SER A 71 1.97 9.08 15.30
C SER A 71 1.04 9.10 16.50
N TYR A 72 1.51 8.67 17.69
CA TYR A 72 0.70 8.73 18.90
C TYR A 72 0.56 10.17 19.38
N THR A 73 1.66 10.91 19.45
CA THR A 73 1.67 12.35 19.77
C THR A 73 0.77 13.16 18.84
N LYS A 74 0.84 12.94 17.52
CA LYS A 74 -0.06 13.58 16.55
C LYS A 74 -1.53 13.29 16.83
N ASN A 75 -1.86 12.05 17.20
CA ASN A 75 -3.23 11.69 17.57
C ASN A 75 -3.66 12.43 18.84
N ILE A 76 -2.83 12.50 19.87
CA ILE A 76 -3.13 13.27 21.10
C ILE A 76 -3.46 14.73 20.76
N VAL A 77 -2.57 15.40 20.03
CA VAL A 77 -2.77 16.81 19.63
C VAL A 77 -4.06 16.98 18.82
N GLY A 78 -4.30 16.12 17.83
CA GLY A 78 -5.52 16.17 17.04
C GLY A 78 -6.80 15.97 17.85
N ARG A 79 -6.79 15.10 18.88
CA ARG A 79 -7.95 14.87 19.75
C ARG A 79 -8.15 15.99 20.77
N LEU A 80 -7.07 16.57 21.30
CA LEU A 80 -7.15 17.75 22.17
C LEU A 80 -7.65 18.97 21.41
N TYR A 81 -7.17 19.19 20.19
CA TYR A 81 -7.68 20.26 19.32
C TYR A 81 -9.20 20.11 19.09
N HIS A 82 -9.64 18.89 18.77
CA HIS A 82 -11.05 18.60 18.57
C HIS A 82 -11.88 18.81 19.86
N LEU A 83 -11.35 18.42 21.02
CA LEU A 83 -11.98 18.69 22.32
C LEU A 83 -12.18 20.20 22.54
N LEU A 84 -11.11 20.99 22.44
CA LEU A 84 -11.16 22.44 22.73
C LEU A 84 -12.06 23.18 21.73
N ARG A 85 -12.02 22.79 20.46
CA ARG A 85 -12.91 23.35 19.42
C ARG A 85 -14.39 23.04 19.67
N GLN A 86 -14.69 21.82 20.13
CA GLN A 86 -16.06 21.39 20.32
C GLN A 86 -16.68 21.97 21.60
N THR A 87 -15.89 22.19 22.65
CA THR A 87 -16.38 22.76 23.92
C THR A 87 -16.23 24.27 23.99
N GLY A 88 -15.35 24.87 23.20
CA GLY A 88 -14.97 26.28 23.30
C GLY A 88 -14.16 26.61 24.57
N SER A 89 -13.70 25.58 25.30
CA SER A 89 -12.96 25.76 26.55
C SER A 89 -11.51 26.19 26.29
N SER A 90 -10.98 27.05 27.17
CA SER A 90 -9.55 27.38 27.23
C SER A 90 -8.77 26.61 28.30
N GLU A 91 -9.46 25.71 29.01
CA GLU A 91 -8.97 24.88 30.11
C GLU A 91 -9.43 23.44 29.90
N ILE A 92 -8.72 22.49 30.50
CA ILE A 92 -9.07 21.06 30.45
C ILE A 92 -9.53 20.66 31.85
N THR A 93 -10.83 20.79 32.08
CA THR A 93 -11.51 20.47 33.35
C THR A 93 -12.41 19.24 33.23
N ASP A 94 -12.90 18.74 34.35
CA ASP A 94 -13.93 17.70 34.43
C ASP A 94 -15.20 18.10 33.63
N VAL A 95 -15.68 19.33 33.81
CA VAL A 95 -16.81 19.90 33.05
C VAL A 95 -16.52 19.88 31.56
N THR A 96 -15.30 20.25 31.16
CA THR A 96 -14.88 20.23 29.75
C THR A 96 -14.94 18.82 29.17
N LEU A 97 -14.41 17.82 29.87
CA LEU A 97 -14.46 16.43 29.41
C LEU A 97 -15.88 15.86 29.39
N ILE A 98 -16.74 16.20 30.36
CA ILE A 98 -18.15 15.79 30.38
C ILE A 98 -18.87 16.33 29.15
N ASN A 99 -18.75 17.64 28.89
CA ASN A 99 -19.35 18.28 27.73
C ASN A 99 -18.83 17.67 26.42
N TYR A 100 -17.52 17.43 26.36
CA TYR A 100 -16.91 16.80 25.20
C TYR A 100 -17.47 15.39 24.97
N ARG A 101 -17.49 14.53 26.00
CA ARG A 101 -18.04 13.17 25.89
C ARG A 101 -19.50 13.17 25.44
N SER A 102 -20.32 14.05 26.01
CA SER A 102 -21.74 14.19 25.64
C SER A 102 -21.94 14.65 24.19
N SER A 103 -21.00 15.40 23.63
CA SER A 103 -21.04 15.81 22.22
C SER A 103 -20.68 14.69 21.24
N LEU A 104 -20.02 13.62 21.70
CA LEU A 104 -19.54 12.54 20.83
C LEU A 104 -20.64 11.53 20.53
N ARG A 105 -20.64 11.04 19.28
CA ARG A 105 -21.41 9.85 18.90
C ARG A 105 -20.72 8.58 19.37
N ASN A 106 -21.47 7.49 19.49
CA ASN A 106 -20.94 6.15 19.83
C ASN A 106 -19.76 5.69 18.95
N THR A 107 -19.64 6.18 17.72
CA THR A 107 -18.53 5.85 16.81
C THR A 107 -17.22 6.55 17.16
N ASN A 108 -17.29 7.65 17.93
CA ASN A 108 -16.16 8.54 18.23
C ASN A 108 -15.83 8.59 19.73
N GLU A 109 -16.57 7.87 20.58
CA GLU A 109 -16.31 7.81 22.04
C GLU A 109 -14.85 7.42 22.37
N TRP A 110 -14.22 6.62 21.51
CA TRP A 110 -12.81 6.23 21.64
C TRP A 110 -11.83 7.42 21.64
N TYR A 111 -12.25 8.62 21.18
CA TYR A 111 -11.41 9.83 21.20
C TYR A 111 -11.01 10.20 22.62
N VAL A 112 -11.94 10.09 23.57
CA VAL A 112 -11.69 10.32 25.00
C VAL A 112 -10.70 9.28 25.54
N GLY A 113 -10.86 8.02 25.13
CA GLY A 113 -9.96 6.94 25.54
C GLY A 113 -8.52 7.17 25.08
N HIS A 114 -8.32 7.80 23.92
CA HIS A 114 -7.00 8.13 23.41
C HIS A 114 -6.29 9.22 24.22
N ILE A 115 -6.98 10.29 24.61
CA ILE A 115 -6.36 11.38 25.38
C ILE A 115 -6.16 11.04 26.85
N ARG A 116 -6.88 10.05 27.39
CA ARG A 116 -6.78 9.63 28.80
C ARG A 116 -5.36 9.41 29.28
N SER A 117 -4.58 8.61 28.56
CA SER A 117 -3.21 8.29 28.98
C SER A 117 -2.30 9.53 29.01
N PHE A 118 -2.52 10.47 28.09
CA PHE A 118 -1.79 11.73 28.07
C PHE A 118 -2.18 12.64 29.24
N LEU A 119 -3.48 12.78 29.55
CA LEU A 119 -3.93 13.60 30.67
C LEU A 119 -3.43 13.06 32.02
N ARG A 120 -3.39 11.73 32.18
CA ARG A 120 -2.80 11.08 33.36
C ARG A 120 -1.31 11.40 33.48
N GLU A 121 -0.52 11.21 32.41
CA GLU A 121 0.91 11.51 32.47
C GLU A 121 1.17 13.01 32.67
N TRP A 122 0.34 13.90 32.10
CA TRP A 122 0.41 15.33 32.37
C TRP A 122 0.26 15.60 33.88
N TYR A 123 -0.79 15.08 34.51
CA TYR A 123 -1.03 15.24 35.95
C TYR A 123 0.09 14.63 36.80
N GLU A 124 0.50 13.39 36.52
CA GLU A 124 1.55 12.66 37.26
C GLU A 124 2.91 13.38 37.24
N ARG A 125 3.20 14.13 36.17
CA ARG A 125 4.43 14.95 36.05
C ARG A 125 4.37 16.25 36.85
N GLY A 126 3.21 16.62 37.40
CA GLY A 126 3.01 17.84 38.16
C GLY A 126 2.97 19.11 37.32
N TYR A 127 2.75 19.00 36.00
CA TYR A 127 2.59 20.17 35.15
C TYR A 127 1.21 20.80 35.36
N ALA A 128 1.14 22.14 35.36
CA ALA A 128 -0.10 22.87 35.61
C ALA A 128 -1.19 22.59 34.55
N GLY A 129 -2.47 22.74 34.93
CA GLY A 129 -3.60 22.73 33.99
C GLY A 129 -4.47 21.48 33.98
N ILE A 130 -4.14 20.46 34.79
CA ILE A 130 -4.99 19.27 35.02
C ILE A 130 -5.12 19.05 36.53
N ASP A 131 -6.36 18.94 37.01
CA ASP A 131 -6.66 18.72 38.43
C ASP A 131 -6.89 17.24 38.76
N GLU A 132 -6.69 16.87 40.02
CA GLU A 132 -6.91 15.50 40.53
C GLU A 132 -8.34 15.01 40.26
N ALA A 133 -9.33 15.88 40.50
CA ALA A 133 -10.75 15.57 40.32
C ALA A 133 -11.07 15.12 38.88
N LEU A 134 -10.41 15.73 37.88
CA LEU A 134 -10.54 15.34 36.48
C LEU A 134 -10.05 13.92 36.26
N ILE A 135 -8.88 13.57 36.81
CA ILE A 135 -8.29 12.24 36.67
C ILE A 135 -9.14 11.19 37.36
N THR A 136 -9.60 11.44 38.60
CA THR A 136 -10.50 10.54 39.33
C THR A 136 -11.77 10.26 38.54
N MET A 137 -12.40 11.29 37.96
CA MET A 137 -13.59 11.13 37.12
C MET A 137 -13.29 10.30 35.85
N LEU A 138 -12.20 10.64 35.15
CA LEU A 138 -11.83 10.00 33.89
C LEU A 138 -11.51 8.51 34.05
N ASP A 139 -11.02 8.12 35.23
CA ASP A 139 -10.70 6.75 35.61
C ASP A 139 -11.95 5.93 35.91
N GLY A 140 -13.01 6.56 36.41
CA GLY A 140 -14.33 5.94 36.58
C GLY A 140 -15.06 5.64 35.25
N TRP A 141 -14.62 6.19 34.12
CA TRP A 141 -15.32 6.04 32.85
C TRP A 141 -15.00 4.72 32.12
N ARG A 142 -16.05 3.94 31.84
CA ARG A 142 -16.00 2.88 30.82
C ARG A 142 -16.21 3.50 29.44
N LEU A 143 -15.21 3.37 28.57
CA LEU A 143 -15.19 3.93 27.21
C LEU A 143 -15.10 2.80 26.18
N LYS A 144 -15.88 2.89 25.09
CA LYS A 144 -15.79 1.93 24.00
C LYS A 144 -14.55 2.18 23.13
N GLY A 145 -13.89 1.09 22.75
CA GLY A 145 -12.77 1.13 21.80
C GLY A 145 -13.22 1.32 20.36
N ASN A 146 -12.26 1.65 19.49
CA ASN A 146 -12.51 1.75 18.05
C ASN A 146 -12.91 0.39 17.45
N ARG A 147 -13.86 0.38 16.49
CA ARG A 147 -14.31 -0.84 15.81
C ARG A 147 -13.21 -1.37 14.89
N LYS A 148 -12.79 -2.62 15.11
CA LYS A 148 -11.73 -3.27 14.31
C LYS A 148 -12.34 -4.19 13.24
N GLY A 149 -11.75 -4.21 12.05
CA GLY A 149 -12.03 -5.20 11.00
C GLY A 149 -13.36 -5.05 10.23
N ASP A 150 -14.14 -3.99 10.48
CA ASP A 150 -15.48 -3.82 9.90
C ASP A 150 -15.49 -3.82 8.36
N ALA A 151 -14.50 -3.19 7.71
CA ALA A 151 -14.39 -3.18 6.24
C ALA A 151 -14.20 -4.58 5.64
N VAL A 152 -13.42 -5.44 6.30
CA VAL A 152 -13.22 -6.84 5.89
C VAL A 152 -14.49 -7.64 6.14
N LYS A 153 -15.13 -7.42 7.31
CA LYS A 153 -16.40 -8.06 7.68
C LYS A 153 -17.55 -7.76 6.72
N ARG A 154 -17.55 -6.58 6.10
CA ARG A 154 -18.59 -6.14 5.16
C ARG A 154 -18.23 -6.34 3.69
N LYS A 155 -17.08 -6.95 3.39
CA LYS A 155 -16.53 -7.05 2.01
C LYS A 155 -16.55 -5.70 1.27
N ASP A 156 -16.23 -4.62 1.98
CA ASP A 156 -16.31 -3.25 1.46
C ASP A 156 -15.46 -3.11 0.17
N PRO A 157 -16.04 -2.65 -0.96
CA PRO A 157 -15.33 -2.61 -2.23
C PRO A 157 -14.19 -1.58 -2.32
N ARG A 158 -14.16 -0.61 -1.41
CA ARG A 158 -13.14 0.46 -1.38
C ARG A 158 -12.14 0.27 -0.24
N ARG A 159 -12.52 -0.40 0.84
CA ARG A 159 -11.72 -0.52 2.09
C ARG A 159 -11.39 -1.95 2.49
N GLY A 160 -12.12 -2.93 1.96
CA GLY A 160 -11.91 -4.35 2.20
C GLY A 160 -10.83 -4.95 1.31
N ALA A 161 -10.72 -6.28 1.33
CA ALA A 161 -9.84 -7.02 0.42
C ALA A 161 -10.19 -6.76 -1.06
N PHE A 162 -9.19 -6.95 -1.92
CA PHE A 162 -9.41 -7.06 -3.36
C PHE A 162 -10.14 -8.37 -3.67
N THR A 163 -10.90 -8.36 -4.76
CA THR A 163 -11.25 -9.61 -5.45
C THR A 163 -10.04 -10.13 -6.21
N ASP A 164 -10.10 -11.36 -6.71
CA ASP A 164 -9.02 -11.93 -7.50
C ASP A 164 -8.86 -11.17 -8.83
N ILE A 165 -9.98 -10.73 -9.42
CA ILE A 165 -10.03 -9.86 -10.62
C ILE A 165 -9.33 -8.52 -10.35
N GLU A 166 -9.68 -7.80 -9.27
CA GLU A 166 -9.04 -6.51 -8.95
C GLU A 166 -7.54 -6.66 -8.68
N LEU A 167 -7.12 -7.73 -7.99
CA LEU A 167 -5.72 -7.96 -7.67
C LEU A 167 -4.89 -8.27 -8.92
N GLU A 168 -5.40 -9.14 -9.79
CA GLU A 168 -4.76 -9.49 -11.06
C GLU A 168 -4.70 -8.28 -12.00
N ALA A 169 -5.79 -7.52 -12.13
CA ALA A 169 -5.82 -6.28 -12.89
C ALA A 169 -4.77 -5.29 -12.40
N PHE A 170 -4.58 -5.16 -11.08
CA PHE A 170 -3.54 -4.31 -10.50
C PHE A 170 -2.13 -4.77 -10.87
N ASN A 171 -1.82 -6.05 -10.67
CA ASN A 171 -0.48 -6.59 -10.89
C ASN A 171 -0.08 -6.51 -12.37
N GLU A 172 -0.96 -6.95 -13.28
CA GLU A 172 -0.71 -6.87 -14.71
C GLU A 172 -0.67 -5.42 -15.19
N GLY A 173 -1.57 -4.56 -14.70
CA GLY A 173 -1.59 -3.14 -15.04
C GLY A 173 -0.29 -2.43 -14.67
N ALA A 174 0.28 -2.76 -13.50
CA ALA A 174 1.58 -2.24 -13.09
C ALA A 174 2.71 -2.69 -14.03
N VAL A 175 2.77 -3.98 -14.39
CA VAL A 175 3.78 -4.50 -15.31
C VAL A 175 3.65 -3.86 -16.69
N ARG A 176 2.43 -3.79 -17.25
CA ARG A 176 2.17 -3.13 -18.54
C ARG A 176 2.58 -1.65 -18.54
N CYS A 177 2.28 -0.92 -17.47
CA CYS A 177 2.69 0.48 -17.37
C CYS A 177 4.22 0.63 -17.35
N TYR A 178 4.92 -0.28 -16.68
CA TYR A 178 6.38 -0.28 -16.66
C TYR A 178 6.96 -0.58 -18.06
N GLU A 179 6.43 -1.59 -18.76
CA GLU A 179 6.85 -1.93 -20.13
C GLU A 179 6.63 -0.77 -21.12
N LYS A 180 5.53 -0.01 -20.94
CA LYS A 180 5.23 1.19 -21.72
C LYS A 180 6.03 2.44 -21.29
N GLY A 181 6.87 2.34 -20.25
CA GLY A 181 7.63 3.48 -19.70
C GLY A 181 6.76 4.53 -18.99
N LEU A 182 5.52 4.20 -18.62
CA LEU A 182 4.60 5.09 -17.92
C LEU A 182 4.91 5.18 -16.41
N ILE A 183 5.55 4.15 -15.86
CA ILE A 183 6.01 4.12 -14.47
C ILE A 183 7.46 3.66 -14.41
N THR A 184 8.15 4.03 -13.34
CA THR A 184 9.54 3.70 -13.09
C THR A 184 9.70 2.33 -12.42
N VAL A 185 10.92 1.76 -12.46
CA VAL A 185 11.25 0.53 -11.71
C VAL A 185 11.03 0.69 -10.19
N ARG A 186 11.18 1.92 -9.67
CA ARG A 186 10.88 2.29 -8.28
C ARG A 186 9.40 2.05 -7.97
N GLU A 187 8.51 2.54 -8.83
CA GLU A 187 7.06 2.42 -8.64
C GLU A 187 6.58 0.99 -8.82
N LEU A 188 7.12 0.27 -9.83
CA LEU A 188 6.86 -1.16 -10.00
C LEU A 188 7.29 -1.95 -8.75
N ALA A 189 8.50 -1.73 -8.24
CA ALA A 189 9.03 -2.40 -7.05
C ALA A 189 8.13 -2.21 -5.82
N ILE A 190 7.63 -0.99 -5.59
CA ILE A 190 6.67 -0.70 -4.50
C ILE A 190 5.38 -1.52 -4.68
N CYS A 191 4.83 -1.54 -5.90
CA CYS A 191 3.60 -2.26 -6.20
C CYS A 191 3.74 -3.77 -5.96
N VAL A 192 4.81 -4.38 -6.47
CA VAL A 192 5.02 -5.83 -6.33
C VAL A 192 5.33 -6.22 -4.88
N ILE A 193 6.05 -5.39 -4.10
CA ILE A 193 6.24 -5.64 -2.67
C ILE A 193 4.91 -5.57 -1.93
N ALA A 194 4.12 -4.51 -2.14
CA ALA A 194 2.85 -4.34 -1.44
C ALA A 194 1.91 -5.53 -1.74
N SER A 195 1.82 -5.92 -3.01
CA SER A 195 0.94 -6.97 -3.50
C SER A 195 1.33 -8.37 -3.01
N ASN A 196 2.62 -8.71 -3.05
CA ASN A 196 3.10 -10.04 -2.67
C ASN A 196 3.25 -10.23 -1.16
N THR A 197 3.49 -9.15 -0.40
CA THR A 197 3.86 -9.29 1.03
C THR A 197 2.80 -8.78 1.99
N GLY A 198 1.86 -7.94 1.55
CA GLY A 198 0.85 -7.32 2.42
C GLY A 198 1.45 -6.48 3.56
N ARG A 199 2.69 -5.98 3.40
CA ARG A 199 3.39 -5.21 4.42
C ARG A 199 2.90 -3.76 4.47
N ARG A 200 3.04 -3.15 5.65
CA ARG A 200 2.59 -1.76 5.86
C ARG A 200 3.50 -0.79 5.08
N PRO A 201 2.98 0.37 4.65
CA PRO A 201 3.79 1.37 3.93
C PRO A 201 5.08 1.74 4.64
N VAL A 202 5.05 1.90 5.96
CA VAL A 202 6.24 2.19 6.76
C VAL A 202 7.31 1.10 6.67
N GLN A 203 6.91 -0.16 6.60
CA GLN A 203 7.85 -1.30 6.48
C GLN A 203 8.50 -1.32 5.11
N ILE A 204 7.72 -1.07 4.04
CA ILE A 204 8.21 -0.95 2.66
C ILE A 204 9.20 0.22 2.57
N SER A 205 8.84 1.37 3.16
CA SER A 205 9.69 2.56 3.15
C SER A 205 11.02 2.37 3.88
N HIS A 206 11.14 1.41 4.81
CA HIS A 206 12.34 1.17 5.62
C HIS A 206 13.29 0.12 5.02
N LEU A 207 12.96 -0.42 3.84
CA LEU A 207 13.82 -1.36 3.15
C LEU A 207 15.12 -0.68 2.68
N ARG A 208 16.22 -1.43 2.75
CA ARG A 208 17.53 -1.07 2.20
C ARG A 208 17.94 -2.04 1.11
N VAL A 209 18.98 -1.67 0.38
CA VAL A 209 19.67 -2.55 -0.58
C VAL A 209 20.08 -3.87 0.10
N ALA A 210 20.62 -3.81 1.32
CA ALA A 210 21.00 -5.01 2.09
C ALA A 210 19.85 -5.98 2.37
N ASP A 211 18.61 -5.51 2.31
CA ASP A 211 17.44 -6.32 2.62
C ASP A 211 17.03 -7.21 1.43
N VAL A 212 17.52 -6.92 0.22
CA VAL A 212 17.28 -7.70 -1.01
C VAL A 212 18.41 -8.72 -1.17
N ALA A 213 18.22 -9.92 -0.62
CA ALA A 213 19.25 -10.95 -0.56
C ALA A 213 19.03 -12.07 -1.59
N SER A 214 20.13 -12.62 -2.09
CA SER A 214 20.19 -13.85 -2.88
C SER A 214 21.28 -14.76 -2.35
N GLY A 215 21.03 -16.05 -2.32
CA GLY A 215 22.00 -17.07 -1.95
C GLY A 215 21.74 -18.38 -2.68
N ARG A 216 22.38 -19.45 -2.18
CA ARG A 216 22.12 -20.81 -2.61
C ARG A 216 21.75 -21.68 -1.42
N ASN A 217 20.83 -22.60 -1.61
CA ASN A 217 20.48 -23.58 -0.58
C ASN A 217 21.53 -24.70 -0.51
N SER A 218 21.33 -25.67 0.40
CA SER A 218 22.22 -26.84 0.56
C SER A 218 22.34 -27.71 -0.69
N LYS A 219 21.40 -27.59 -1.65
CA LYS A 219 21.41 -28.28 -2.94
C LYS A 219 21.98 -27.43 -4.08
N ASN A 220 22.61 -26.30 -3.76
CA ASN A 220 23.16 -25.35 -4.73
C ASN A 220 22.10 -24.68 -5.63
N GLU A 221 20.82 -24.73 -5.27
CA GLU A 221 19.73 -24.05 -5.99
C GLU A 221 19.65 -22.58 -5.54
N PRO A 222 19.37 -21.63 -6.45
CA PRO A 222 19.22 -20.22 -6.08
C PRO A 222 18.03 -20.03 -5.13
N PHE A 223 18.23 -19.22 -4.10
CA PHE A 223 17.18 -18.86 -3.15
C PHE A 223 17.24 -17.36 -2.85
N HIS A 224 16.08 -16.71 -2.85
CA HIS A 224 15.96 -15.25 -2.71
C HIS A 224 15.10 -14.87 -1.51
N ILE A 225 15.55 -13.87 -0.75
CA ILE A 225 14.92 -13.43 0.49
C ILE A 225 14.82 -11.91 0.53
N LEU A 226 13.67 -11.39 0.94
CA LEU A 226 13.49 -10.01 1.34
C LEU A 226 13.41 -9.93 2.87
N ASN A 227 14.37 -9.24 3.50
CA ASN A 227 14.38 -9.04 4.95
C ASN A 227 13.64 -7.76 5.33
N ILE A 228 12.41 -7.90 5.83
CA ILE A 228 11.51 -6.77 6.00
C ILE A 228 11.57 -6.25 7.44
N PRO A 229 11.92 -4.96 7.67
CA PRO A 229 11.89 -4.38 9.01
C PRO A 229 10.51 -4.49 9.65
N ARG A 230 10.46 -4.91 10.91
CA ARG A 230 9.21 -4.92 11.68
C ARG A 230 8.84 -3.49 12.11
N ALA A 231 7.55 -3.25 12.27
CA ALA A 231 7.02 -1.96 12.72
C ALA A 231 5.93 -2.16 13.79
N LYS A 232 5.68 -1.11 14.59
CA LYS A 232 4.65 -1.09 15.65
C LYS A 232 4.84 -2.13 16.77
N GLN A 233 6.08 -2.50 17.07
CA GLN A 233 6.42 -3.37 18.20
C GLN A 233 7.05 -2.61 19.39
N GLY A 234 7.10 -1.27 19.33
CA GLY A 234 7.80 -0.45 20.33
C GLY A 234 9.32 -0.48 20.23
N SER A 235 9.88 -1.24 19.28
CA SER A 235 11.32 -1.29 19.00
C SER A 235 11.79 -0.08 18.22
N ASP A 236 13.07 0.25 18.36
CA ASP A 236 13.72 1.31 17.60
C ASP A 236 13.87 0.95 16.11
N PHE A 237 14.28 1.95 15.34
CA PHE A 237 14.36 1.89 13.89
C PHE A 237 15.24 0.73 13.39
N ARG A 238 14.66 -0.15 12.58
CA ARG A 238 15.32 -1.32 11.94
C ARG A 238 16.09 -2.22 12.93
N VAL A 239 15.55 -2.44 14.13
CA VAL A 239 16.14 -3.37 15.13
C VAL A 239 15.77 -4.83 14.86
N SER A 240 14.55 -5.10 14.39
CA SER A 240 14.05 -6.46 14.14
C SER A 240 13.48 -6.61 12.73
N PHE A 241 13.61 -7.82 12.18
CA PHE A 241 13.29 -8.13 10.79
C PHE A 241 12.47 -9.39 10.68
N LYS A 242 11.79 -9.54 9.55
CA LYS A 242 11.11 -10.75 9.13
C LYS A 242 11.48 -11.09 7.70
N SER A 243 12.03 -12.28 7.50
CA SER A 243 12.40 -12.78 6.19
C SER A 243 11.17 -13.24 5.41
N PHE A 244 11.14 -12.90 4.12
CA PHE A 244 10.14 -13.32 3.15
C PHE A 244 10.85 -13.99 1.99
N ALA A 245 10.62 -15.29 1.80
CA ALA A 245 11.11 -16.01 0.63
C ALA A 245 10.37 -15.51 -0.61
N MET A 246 11.09 -15.25 -1.70
CA MET A 246 10.50 -14.70 -2.92
C MET A 246 10.92 -15.45 -4.18
N PRO A 247 10.05 -15.48 -5.22
CA PRO A 247 10.41 -15.96 -6.54
C PRO A 247 11.54 -15.14 -7.19
N HIS A 248 12.18 -15.72 -8.20
CA HIS A 248 13.28 -15.08 -8.92
C HIS A 248 12.84 -13.78 -9.61
N GLU A 249 11.64 -13.77 -10.18
CA GLU A 249 11.05 -12.65 -10.91
C GLU A 249 10.89 -11.43 -9.98
N LEU A 250 10.37 -11.67 -8.77
CA LEU A 250 10.25 -10.62 -7.76
C LEU A 250 11.63 -10.11 -7.34
N TRP A 251 12.58 -11.01 -7.07
CA TRP A 251 13.95 -10.62 -6.73
C TRP A 251 14.61 -9.80 -7.85
N ALA A 252 14.43 -10.16 -9.12
CA ALA A 252 15.01 -9.46 -10.25
C ALA A 252 14.53 -8.00 -10.34
N ILE A 253 13.23 -7.76 -10.12
CA ILE A 253 12.66 -6.40 -10.04
C ILE A 253 13.30 -5.62 -8.88
N LEU A 254 13.38 -6.21 -7.69
CA LEU A 254 13.94 -5.55 -6.51
C LEU A 254 15.44 -5.30 -6.62
N HIS A 255 16.17 -6.23 -7.25
CA HIS A 255 17.59 -6.08 -7.51
C HIS A 255 17.86 -4.96 -8.53
N SER A 256 17.02 -4.85 -9.58
CA SER A 256 17.05 -3.73 -10.51
C SER A 256 16.81 -2.39 -9.80
N GLN A 257 15.80 -2.34 -8.92
CA GLN A 257 15.55 -1.14 -8.11
C GLN A 257 16.70 -0.84 -7.14
N ALA A 258 17.34 -1.85 -6.53
CA ALA A 258 18.49 -1.65 -5.65
C ALA A 258 19.66 -0.98 -6.39
N ARG A 259 19.97 -1.45 -7.60
CA ARG A 259 20.99 -0.83 -8.48
C ARG A 259 20.59 0.60 -8.86
N ASN A 260 19.32 0.82 -9.20
CA ASN A 260 18.81 2.14 -9.50
C ASN A 260 18.91 3.10 -8.31
N ALA A 261 18.57 2.66 -7.10
CA ALA A 261 18.65 3.45 -5.87
C ALA A 261 20.08 3.88 -5.56
N ILE A 262 21.05 2.97 -5.65
CA ILE A 262 22.49 3.29 -5.48
C ILE A 262 22.90 4.37 -6.47
N ARG A 263 22.61 4.16 -7.77
CA ARG A 263 22.95 5.11 -8.83
C ARG A 263 22.35 6.49 -8.57
N LEU A 264 21.07 6.57 -8.22
CA LEU A 264 20.39 7.83 -7.95
C LEU A 264 21.00 8.55 -6.75
N VAL A 265 21.32 7.82 -5.68
CA VAL A 265 21.95 8.39 -4.48
C VAL A 265 23.36 8.87 -4.78
N GLU A 266 24.23 8.05 -5.40
CA GLU A 266 25.61 8.47 -5.75
C GLU A 266 25.63 9.68 -6.69
N ASN A 267 24.73 9.71 -7.69
CA ASN A 267 24.55 10.87 -8.56
C ASN A 267 24.16 12.13 -7.79
N ARG A 268 23.26 11.98 -6.80
CA ARG A 268 22.78 13.11 -5.99
C ARG A 268 23.83 13.59 -4.98
N LEU A 269 24.64 12.66 -4.45
CA LEU A 269 25.76 12.94 -3.55
C LEU A 269 26.94 13.62 -4.27
N GLY A 270 27.14 13.30 -5.55
CA GLY A 270 28.31 13.74 -6.31
C GLY A 270 29.59 12.95 -6.01
N PHE A 271 29.49 11.82 -5.29
CA PHE A 271 30.60 10.92 -5.00
C PHE A 271 30.14 9.46 -4.92
N ALA A 272 31.07 8.53 -5.20
CA ALA A 272 30.82 7.11 -5.09
C ALA A 272 30.86 6.63 -3.63
N LEU A 273 29.94 5.74 -3.26
CA LEU A 273 29.89 5.08 -1.97
C LEU A 273 30.76 3.82 -1.99
N GLN A 274 31.31 3.47 -0.84
CA GLN A 274 31.96 2.16 -0.65
C GLN A 274 30.89 1.06 -0.62
N ASP A 275 31.26 -0.18 -0.93
CA ASP A 275 30.29 -1.28 -1.03
C ASP A 275 29.48 -1.50 0.25
N ALA A 276 30.13 -1.39 1.43
CA ALA A 276 29.42 -1.47 2.71
C ALA A 276 28.36 -0.35 2.87
N ASP A 277 28.66 0.86 2.41
CA ASP A 277 27.75 2.01 2.46
C ASP A 277 26.62 1.87 1.41
N ARG A 278 26.92 1.32 0.21
CA ARG A 278 25.91 1.01 -0.83
C ARG A 278 24.84 0.06 -0.30
N MET A 279 25.23 -0.93 0.50
CA MET A 279 24.29 -1.85 1.13
C MET A 279 23.36 -1.15 2.14
N GLN A 280 23.77 -0.01 2.70
CA GLN A 280 22.94 0.77 3.61
C GLN A 280 22.04 1.79 2.90
N VAL A 281 22.17 1.97 1.59
CA VAL A 281 21.29 2.84 0.81
C VAL A 281 19.84 2.34 0.95
N PRO A 282 18.88 3.21 1.27
CA PRO A 282 17.46 2.86 1.25
C PRO A 282 17.07 2.33 -0.13
N LEU A 283 16.30 1.25 -0.18
CA LEU A 283 15.76 0.73 -1.44
C LEU A 283 14.89 1.79 -2.13
N PHE A 284 14.30 2.67 -1.34
CA PHE A 284 13.55 3.83 -1.78
C PHE A 284 14.05 5.09 -1.06
N PRO A 285 15.05 5.79 -1.64
CA PRO A 285 15.68 6.93 -0.98
C PRO A 285 14.88 8.22 -1.17
N ASP A 286 15.00 9.11 -0.17
CA ASP A 286 14.65 10.51 -0.28
C ASP A 286 15.83 11.28 -0.90
N LEU A 287 15.66 11.72 -2.15
CA LEU A 287 16.73 12.37 -2.92
C LEU A 287 16.95 13.83 -2.52
N ASP A 288 15.99 14.46 -1.83
CA ASP A 288 16.16 15.80 -1.30
C ASP A 288 17.06 15.74 -0.07
N VAL A 289 16.82 14.79 0.83
CA VAL A 289 17.72 14.51 1.96
C VAL A 289 19.09 14.09 1.47
N ALA A 290 19.17 13.24 0.44
CA ALA A 290 20.46 12.85 -0.16
C ALA A 290 21.27 14.07 -0.63
N GLY A 291 20.60 15.09 -1.19
CA GLY A 291 21.24 16.33 -1.64
C GLY A 291 21.85 17.18 -0.52
N THR A 292 21.51 16.92 0.75
CA THR A 292 22.09 17.63 1.90
C THR A 292 23.38 16.98 2.42
N ILE A 293 23.74 15.80 1.89
CA ILE A 293 24.86 14.99 2.38
C ILE A 293 26.16 15.39 1.68
N ALA A 294 27.03 16.07 2.42
CA ALA A 294 28.30 16.59 1.90
C ALA A 294 29.49 15.61 1.95
N SER A 295 29.39 14.48 2.65
CA SER A 295 30.51 13.54 2.81
C SER A 295 30.08 12.11 3.14
N PRO A 296 30.95 11.11 2.94
CA PRO A 296 30.69 9.73 3.37
C PRO A 296 30.44 9.59 4.87
N GLN A 297 31.11 10.38 5.72
CA GLN A 297 30.86 10.37 7.16
C GLN A 297 29.47 10.92 7.49
N HIS A 298 29.04 11.99 6.80
CA HIS A 298 27.69 12.52 6.96
C HIS A 298 26.64 11.50 6.46
N PHE A 299 26.89 10.81 5.35
CA PHE A 299 26.03 9.70 4.89
C PHE A 299 25.84 8.65 5.98
N ARG A 300 26.94 8.18 6.59
CA ARG A 300 26.91 7.16 7.66
C ARG A 300 26.17 7.64 8.91
N GLN A 301 26.13 8.94 9.19
CA GLN A 301 25.35 9.50 10.29
C GLN A 301 23.85 9.51 9.94
N ILE A 302 23.49 10.01 8.75
CA ILE A 302 22.09 10.13 8.33
C ILE A 302 21.45 8.75 8.14
N VAL A 303 22.17 7.79 7.56
CA VAL A 303 21.65 6.43 7.29
C VAL A 303 21.40 5.61 8.56
N ARG A 304 21.86 6.05 9.74
CA ARG A 304 21.46 5.44 11.02
C ARG A 304 20.02 5.77 11.39
N THR A 305 19.51 6.90 10.89
CA THR A 305 18.15 7.37 11.10
C THR A 305 17.24 6.97 9.94
N ASP A 306 15.95 7.28 10.04
CA ASP A 306 14.99 7.06 8.95
C ASP A 306 15.01 8.17 7.87
N LYS A 307 15.76 9.27 8.08
CA LYS A 307 15.72 10.49 7.26
C LYS A 307 15.97 10.28 5.77
N LEU A 308 16.89 9.38 5.40
CA LEU A 308 17.21 9.13 3.99
C LEU A 308 16.16 8.27 3.26
N HIS A 309 15.17 7.74 3.97
CA HIS A 309 14.16 6.86 3.39
C HIS A 309 12.94 7.67 2.97
N MET A 310 12.31 7.30 1.85
CA MET A 310 11.02 7.86 1.44
C MET A 310 9.98 7.77 2.56
N THR A 311 8.96 8.61 2.53
CA THR A 311 7.85 8.57 3.48
C THR A 311 6.88 7.42 3.20
N SER A 312 6.11 7.05 4.22
CA SER A 312 4.99 6.09 4.09
C SER A 312 3.86 6.63 3.21
N ALA A 313 3.72 7.96 3.14
CA ALA A 313 2.72 8.63 2.33
C ALA A 313 3.04 8.48 0.84
N GLU A 314 4.31 8.60 0.46
CA GLU A 314 4.75 8.39 -0.93
C GLU A 314 4.54 6.95 -1.41
N VAL A 315 4.71 5.94 -0.55
CA VAL A 315 4.35 4.56 -0.87
C VAL A 315 2.86 4.45 -1.19
N THR A 316 2.01 5.10 -0.40
CA THR A 316 0.55 5.10 -0.62
C THR A 316 0.19 5.85 -1.90
N SER A 317 0.80 7.01 -2.14
CA SER A 317 0.60 7.80 -3.36
C SER A 317 1.04 7.04 -4.60
N THR A 318 2.12 6.27 -4.52
CA THR A 318 2.62 5.43 -5.61
C THR A 318 1.58 4.38 -6.00
N LEU A 319 0.98 3.68 -5.03
CA LEU A 319 -0.04 2.68 -5.32
C LEU A 319 -1.28 3.28 -6.01
N HIS A 320 -1.72 4.47 -5.59
CA HIS A 320 -2.81 5.20 -6.26
C HIS A 320 -2.41 5.68 -7.65
N HIS A 321 -1.19 6.21 -7.80
CA HIS A 321 -0.67 6.68 -9.09
C HIS A 321 -0.61 5.56 -10.11
N VAL A 322 -0.11 4.37 -9.75
CA VAL A 322 -0.04 3.22 -10.66
C VAL A 322 -1.44 2.74 -11.05
N ALA A 323 -2.40 2.71 -10.11
CA ALA A 323 -3.79 2.38 -10.43
C ALA A 323 -4.39 3.37 -11.44
N ALA A 324 -4.14 4.66 -11.27
CA ALA A 324 -4.57 5.71 -12.20
C ALA A 324 -3.87 5.63 -13.56
N ALA A 325 -2.54 5.45 -13.59
CA ALA A 325 -1.76 5.38 -14.82
C ALA A 325 -2.16 4.18 -15.69
N ALA A 326 -2.57 3.09 -15.06
CA ALA A 326 -3.08 1.89 -15.73
C ALA A 326 -4.59 1.92 -16.02
N ASP A 327 -5.31 2.99 -15.62
CA ASP A 327 -6.79 3.10 -15.63
C ASP A 327 -7.49 1.87 -15.04
N ILE A 328 -6.97 1.29 -13.95
CA ILE A 328 -7.52 0.07 -13.36
C ILE A 328 -8.85 0.39 -12.69
N ARG A 329 -9.93 -0.19 -13.20
CA ARG A 329 -11.28 -0.04 -12.63
C ARG A 329 -11.67 -1.26 -11.81
N SER A 330 -12.42 -1.03 -10.75
CA SER A 330 -13.02 -2.12 -9.96
C SER A 330 -14.25 -2.66 -10.71
N GLU A 331 -14.31 -3.97 -10.93
CA GLU A 331 -15.49 -4.62 -11.51
C GLU A 331 -16.73 -4.50 -10.61
N ARG A 332 -16.53 -4.20 -9.32
CA ARG A 332 -17.62 -4.06 -8.34
C ARG A 332 -18.23 -2.67 -8.32
N THR A 333 -17.47 -1.64 -8.71
CA THR A 333 -17.92 -0.24 -8.61
C THR A 333 -17.87 0.53 -9.92
N GLY A 334 -17.16 0.06 -10.95
CA GLY A 334 -16.88 0.81 -12.19
C GLY A 334 -15.92 2.00 -12.04
N ASP A 335 -15.76 2.50 -10.81
CA ASP A 335 -14.80 3.53 -10.43
C ASP A 335 -13.34 3.06 -10.51
N LEU A 336 -12.42 4.02 -10.54
CA LEU A 336 -10.99 3.77 -10.40
C LEU A 336 -10.69 2.99 -9.10
N LEU A 337 -9.87 1.96 -9.21
CA LEU A 337 -9.54 1.08 -8.11
C LEU A 337 -8.81 1.84 -7.00
N HIS A 338 -9.42 1.86 -5.81
CA HIS A 338 -8.80 2.44 -4.63
C HIS A 338 -7.70 1.51 -4.08
N SER A 339 -6.46 1.68 -4.52
CA SER A 339 -5.33 0.80 -4.24
C SER A 339 -4.47 1.29 -3.07
N ASN A 340 -4.59 0.67 -1.90
CA ASN A 340 -3.72 0.98 -0.76
C ASN A 340 -3.15 -0.29 -0.12
N ALA A 341 -2.02 -0.14 0.58
CA ALA A 341 -1.32 -1.24 1.23
C ALA A 341 -2.18 -2.02 2.25
N GLN A 342 -3.17 -1.37 2.86
CA GLN A 342 -4.09 -2.04 3.79
C GLN A 342 -5.00 -3.04 3.06
N ARG A 343 -5.46 -2.71 1.85
CA ARG A 343 -6.24 -3.65 1.02
C ARG A 343 -5.42 -4.85 0.57
N PHE A 344 -4.17 -4.66 0.14
CA PHE A 344 -3.28 -5.78 -0.19
C PHE A 344 -3.06 -6.69 1.01
N ARG A 345 -2.79 -6.10 2.18
CA ARG A 345 -2.69 -6.82 3.45
C ARG A 345 -3.95 -7.64 3.77
N TYR A 346 -5.12 -7.03 3.60
CA TYR A 346 -6.40 -7.71 3.81
C TYR A 346 -6.57 -8.87 2.82
N THR A 347 -6.20 -8.67 1.56
CA THR A 347 -6.29 -9.68 0.50
C THR A 347 -5.44 -10.90 0.82
N ILE A 348 -4.17 -10.70 1.24
CA ILE A 348 -3.30 -11.79 1.68
C ILE A 348 -3.90 -12.52 2.89
N GLY A 349 -4.41 -11.78 3.89
CA GLY A 349 -5.04 -12.36 5.06
C GLY A 349 -6.29 -13.19 4.73
N THR A 350 -7.17 -12.67 3.85
CA THR A 350 -8.39 -13.36 3.44
C THR A 350 -8.10 -14.55 2.53
N ARG A 351 -7.12 -14.46 1.64
CA ARG A 351 -6.70 -15.62 0.81
C ARG A 351 -6.12 -16.72 1.68
N ALA A 352 -5.23 -16.40 2.62
CA ALA A 352 -4.71 -17.39 3.56
C ALA A 352 -5.83 -18.04 4.41
N ALA A 353 -6.83 -17.28 4.83
CA ALA A 353 -8.00 -17.84 5.52
C ALA A 353 -8.82 -18.79 4.62
N ARG A 354 -9.00 -18.45 3.33
CA ARG A 354 -9.68 -19.31 2.35
C ARG A 354 -8.93 -20.62 2.10
N GLU A 355 -7.60 -20.59 2.07
CA GLU A 355 -6.72 -21.77 2.00
C GLU A 355 -6.72 -22.62 3.29
N GLY A 356 -7.56 -22.29 4.27
CA GLY A 356 -7.70 -23.04 5.52
C GLY A 356 -6.62 -22.75 6.57
N PHE A 357 -5.76 -21.74 6.37
CA PHE A 357 -4.76 -21.39 7.38
C PHE A 357 -5.43 -20.83 8.65
N GLY A 358 -5.02 -21.36 9.80
CA GLY A 358 -5.51 -20.89 11.10
C GLY A 358 -5.08 -19.46 11.43
N VAL A 359 -5.80 -18.83 12.37
CA VAL A 359 -5.58 -17.44 12.82
C VAL A 359 -4.11 -17.14 13.17
N MET A 360 -3.41 -18.08 13.82
CA MET A 360 -2.01 -17.91 14.21
C MET A 360 -1.06 -17.87 13.01
N VAL A 361 -1.29 -18.71 12.00
CA VAL A 361 -0.48 -18.71 10.76
C VAL A 361 -0.72 -17.43 9.97
N ILE A 362 -1.97 -16.96 9.90
CA ILE A 362 -2.30 -15.68 9.26
C ILE A 362 -1.66 -14.50 9.99
N ALA A 363 -1.72 -14.49 11.33
CA ALA A 363 -1.07 -13.47 12.15
C ALA A 363 0.45 -13.45 11.89
N GLU A 364 1.06 -14.63 11.79
CA GLU A 364 2.48 -14.78 11.47
C GLU A 364 2.79 -14.27 10.06
N LEU A 365 2.06 -14.74 9.03
CA LEU A 365 2.20 -14.30 7.65
C LEU A 365 2.17 -12.77 7.53
N LEU A 366 1.18 -12.15 8.18
CA LEU A 366 0.97 -10.72 8.13
C LEU A 366 1.89 -9.92 9.06
N ASP A 367 2.72 -10.53 9.89
CA ASP A 367 3.54 -9.81 10.88
C ASP A 367 2.66 -9.02 11.88
N HIS A 368 1.76 -9.74 12.53
CA HIS A 368 1.02 -9.28 13.70
C HIS A 368 1.74 -9.71 14.99
N SER A 369 1.76 -8.83 16.00
CA SER A 369 2.22 -9.17 17.36
C SER A 369 1.13 -9.86 18.19
N ASP A 370 -0.14 -9.75 17.77
CA ASP A 370 -1.30 -10.36 18.42
C ASP A 370 -2.22 -11.03 17.39
N ASN A 371 -3.12 -11.90 17.86
CA ASN A 371 -4.08 -12.59 16.99
C ASN A 371 -5.45 -11.87 16.91
N GLN A 372 -5.65 -10.80 17.68
CA GLN A 372 -6.96 -10.12 17.77
C GLN A 372 -7.41 -9.58 16.43
N ASN A 373 -6.47 -9.08 15.63
CA ASN A 373 -6.76 -8.53 14.31
C ASN A 373 -6.92 -9.62 13.24
N ALA A 374 -6.27 -10.77 13.41
CA ALA A 374 -6.29 -11.87 12.45
C ALA A 374 -7.64 -12.62 12.43
N LYS A 375 -8.38 -12.63 13.55
CA LYS A 375 -9.74 -13.23 13.62
C LYS A 375 -10.69 -12.68 12.55
N SER A 376 -10.57 -11.39 12.21
CA SER A 376 -11.42 -10.74 11.22
C SER A 376 -11.31 -11.30 9.79
N TYR A 377 -10.24 -12.05 9.47
CA TYR A 377 -10.08 -12.71 8.18
C TYR A 377 -10.77 -14.07 8.11
N VAL A 378 -10.81 -14.80 9.23
CA VAL A 378 -11.37 -16.16 9.31
C VAL A 378 -12.88 -16.13 9.48
N GLU A 379 -13.43 -15.15 10.20
CA GLU A 379 -14.87 -14.99 10.45
C GLU A 379 -15.72 -14.81 9.17
N ASN A 380 -15.09 -14.65 8.00
CA ASN A 380 -15.74 -14.25 6.76
C ASN A 380 -15.27 -15.04 5.51
N VAL A 381 -14.68 -16.23 5.69
CA VAL A 381 -14.36 -17.12 4.57
C VAL A 381 -15.67 -17.52 3.90
N PRO A 382 -15.96 -17.06 2.66
CA PRO A 382 -17.18 -17.47 1.99
C PRO A 382 -16.99 -18.93 1.58
N GLU A 383 -17.84 -19.83 2.08
CA GLU A 383 -17.92 -21.22 1.61
C GLU A 383 -18.39 -21.32 0.15
N HIS A 384 -18.83 -20.22 -0.47
CA HIS A 384 -19.35 -20.22 -1.83
C HIS A 384 -18.83 -19.00 -2.60
N VAL A 385 -17.86 -19.22 -3.49
CA VAL A 385 -17.65 -18.35 -4.66
C VAL A 385 -18.89 -18.52 -5.53
N GLU A 386 -19.62 -17.42 -5.76
CA GLU A 386 -20.73 -17.38 -6.71
C GLU A 386 -20.23 -17.91 -8.06
N ARG A 387 -21.00 -18.82 -8.64
CA ARG A 387 -20.72 -19.39 -9.96
C ARG A 387 -20.54 -18.25 -10.97
N LEU A 388 -19.35 -18.15 -11.56
CA LEU A 388 -19.18 -17.42 -12.81
C LEU A 388 -19.82 -18.27 -13.92
N ASP A 389 -21.14 -18.16 -14.08
CA ASP A 389 -21.85 -18.77 -15.20
C ASP A 389 -21.67 -17.91 -16.47
N GLU A 390 -21.94 -18.48 -17.64
CA GLU A 390 -21.72 -17.87 -18.97
C GLU A 390 -22.18 -16.39 -19.04
N ALA A 391 -23.38 -16.11 -18.52
CA ALA A 391 -23.94 -14.77 -18.50
C ALA A 391 -23.15 -13.76 -17.63
N VAL A 392 -22.53 -14.22 -16.55
CA VAL A 392 -21.77 -13.37 -15.62
C VAL A 392 -20.46 -12.90 -16.26
N GLY A 393 -19.80 -13.77 -17.04
CA GLY A 393 -18.58 -13.41 -17.76
C GLY A 393 -18.79 -12.24 -18.73
N PHE A 394 -19.85 -12.29 -19.53
CA PHE A 394 -20.20 -11.20 -20.45
C PHE A 394 -20.65 -9.91 -19.72
N GLN A 395 -21.29 -10.02 -18.56
CA GLN A 395 -21.69 -8.86 -17.75
C GLN A 395 -20.48 -8.16 -17.10
N LEU A 396 -19.46 -8.91 -16.70
CA LEU A 396 -18.24 -8.37 -16.09
C LEU A 396 -17.21 -7.86 -17.09
N ALA A 397 -17.23 -8.38 -18.33
CA ALA A 397 -16.27 -8.04 -19.39
C ALA A 397 -16.03 -6.53 -19.58
N PRO A 398 -17.06 -5.65 -19.62
CA PRO A 398 -16.83 -4.21 -19.78
C PRO A 398 -16.09 -3.55 -18.61
N TYR A 399 -16.14 -4.14 -17.42
CA TYR A 399 -15.63 -3.54 -16.19
C TYR A 399 -14.29 -4.14 -15.74
N ALA A 400 -14.02 -5.40 -16.06
CA ALA A 400 -12.82 -6.11 -15.64
C ALA A 400 -11.56 -5.70 -16.42
N GLN A 401 -11.73 -5.09 -17.61
CA GLN A 401 -10.64 -4.68 -18.51
C GLN A 401 -9.58 -5.80 -18.66
N ALA A 402 -10.07 -7.04 -18.85
CA ALA A 402 -9.25 -8.23 -18.78
C ALA A 402 -8.50 -8.45 -20.10
N PHE A 403 -9.06 -8.00 -21.23
CA PHE A 403 -8.37 -7.98 -22.52
C PHE A 403 -7.49 -6.74 -22.69
N ALA A 404 -6.18 -6.94 -22.78
CA ALA A 404 -5.19 -5.86 -22.90
C ALA A 404 -4.64 -5.66 -24.33
N GLY A 405 -4.98 -6.55 -25.26
CA GLY A 405 -4.49 -6.56 -26.63
C GLY A 405 -5.20 -5.56 -27.55
N VAL A 406 -4.93 -5.69 -28.86
CA VAL A 406 -5.51 -4.83 -29.91
C VAL A 406 -6.23 -5.70 -30.95
N LEU A 407 -7.54 -5.56 -31.05
CA LEU A 407 -8.34 -6.26 -32.06
C LEU A 407 -7.93 -5.81 -33.48
N VAL A 408 -7.70 -6.76 -34.39
CA VAL A 408 -7.36 -6.50 -35.79
C VAL A 408 -8.33 -7.20 -36.73
N ASP A 409 -8.60 -6.61 -37.88
CA ASP A 409 -9.62 -7.12 -38.82
C ASP A 409 -9.20 -8.46 -39.45
N SER A 410 -7.91 -8.63 -39.75
CA SER A 410 -7.34 -9.89 -40.26
C SER A 410 -5.84 -9.99 -39.98
N GLU A 411 -5.24 -11.13 -40.31
CA GLU A 411 -3.80 -11.35 -40.21
C GLU A 411 -2.98 -10.29 -40.94
N GLU A 412 -3.39 -9.87 -42.14
CA GLU A 412 -2.68 -8.87 -42.95
C GLU A 412 -2.58 -7.51 -42.26
N HIS A 413 -3.55 -7.20 -41.40
CA HIS A 413 -3.60 -5.96 -40.62
C HIS A 413 -2.85 -6.08 -39.28
N ALA A 414 -2.35 -7.26 -38.93
CA ALA A 414 -1.61 -7.49 -37.70
C ALA A 414 -0.15 -7.08 -37.83
N ARG A 415 0.40 -6.47 -36.78
CA ARG A 415 1.86 -6.37 -36.63
C ARG A 415 2.44 -7.77 -36.57
N ARG A 416 3.48 -8.03 -37.38
CA ARG A 416 4.06 -9.36 -37.66
C ARG A 416 3.13 -10.35 -38.40
N GLY A 417 2.02 -9.91 -38.98
CA GLY A 417 1.11 -10.80 -39.73
C GLY A 417 1.74 -11.56 -40.89
N ALA A 418 2.79 -11.02 -41.51
CA ALA A 418 3.54 -11.71 -42.57
C ALA A 418 4.44 -12.85 -42.04
N ASP A 419 4.67 -12.93 -40.73
CA ASP A 419 5.51 -13.94 -40.10
C ASP A 419 4.64 -15.05 -39.53
N SER A 420 4.67 -16.24 -40.15
CA SER A 420 3.86 -17.38 -39.72
C SER A 420 4.14 -17.85 -38.28
N SER A 421 5.33 -17.55 -37.74
CA SER A 421 5.67 -17.90 -36.35
C SER A 421 4.96 -17.02 -35.32
N SER A 422 4.36 -15.91 -35.76
CA SER A 422 3.58 -15.01 -34.91
C SER A 422 2.14 -15.47 -34.68
N ARG A 423 1.65 -16.45 -35.47
CA ARG A 423 0.28 -16.96 -35.38
C ARG A 423 0.04 -17.68 -34.06
N ILE A 424 -0.98 -17.25 -33.35
CA ILE A 424 -1.49 -17.88 -32.14
C ILE A 424 -2.66 -18.79 -32.52
N ARG A 425 -2.60 -20.05 -32.09
CA ARG A 425 -3.59 -21.09 -32.43
C ARG A 425 -4.32 -21.60 -31.19
N SER A 426 -5.57 -21.99 -31.36
CA SER A 426 -6.33 -22.76 -30.37
C SER A 426 -5.83 -24.20 -30.25
N GLU A 427 -6.30 -24.91 -29.23
CA GLU A 427 -6.02 -26.34 -29.05
C GLU A 427 -6.47 -27.18 -30.26
N GLU A 428 -7.52 -26.74 -30.96
CA GLU A 428 -8.01 -27.35 -32.21
C GLU A 428 -7.18 -26.98 -33.45
N GLY A 429 -6.09 -26.23 -33.30
CA GLY A 429 -5.19 -25.82 -34.38
C GLY A 429 -5.68 -24.65 -35.23
N LYS A 430 -6.87 -24.10 -34.94
CA LYS A 430 -7.41 -22.91 -35.63
C LYS A 430 -6.68 -21.65 -35.17
N SER A 431 -6.41 -20.73 -36.08
CA SER A 431 -5.71 -19.49 -35.73
C SER A 431 -6.68 -18.49 -35.10
N VAL A 432 -6.34 -17.98 -33.92
CA VAL A 432 -7.16 -17.04 -33.14
C VAL A 432 -6.63 -15.61 -33.18
N GLY A 433 -5.37 -15.42 -33.59
CA GLY A 433 -4.76 -14.10 -33.65
C GLY A 433 -3.26 -14.14 -33.91
N THR A 434 -2.61 -13.00 -33.70
CA THR A 434 -1.18 -12.79 -33.95
C THR A 434 -0.50 -12.20 -32.71
N CYS A 435 0.74 -12.63 -32.40
CA CYS A 435 1.59 -11.98 -31.42
C CYS A 435 2.41 -10.85 -32.06
N GLY A 436 2.23 -9.62 -31.58
CA GLY A 436 2.95 -8.45 -32.08
C GLY A 436 4.37 -8.26 -31.53
N GLU A 437 4.78 -9.08 -30.57
CA GLU A 437 6.10 -9.00 -29.91
C GLU A 437 7.17 -9.70 -30.74
N HIS A 438 8.40 -9.17 -30.79
CA HIS A 438 9.51 -9.76 -31.55
C HIS A 438 10.37 -10.70 -30.70
N GLY A 439 10.20 -10.69 -29.37
CA GLY A 439 10.87 -11.60 -28.44
C GLY A 439 10.25 -12.99 -28.34
N PHE A 440 10.95 -13.89 -27.64
CA PHE A 440 10.46 -15.22 -27.30
C PHE A 440 9.46 -15.17 -26.13
N CYS A 441 8.35 -15.90 -26.25
CA CYS A 441 7.35 -16.06 -25.21
C CYS A 441 7.26 -17.54 -24.80
N GLY A 442 7.39 -17.83 -23.51
CA GLY A 442 7.27 -19.19 -22.96
C GLY A 442 5.88 -19.53 -22.42
N ALA A 443 4.86 -18.70 -22.70
CA ALA A 443 3.52 -18.90 -22.19
C ALA A 443 2.80 -20.05 -22.92
N ASN A 444 1.87 -20.72 -22.22
CA ASN A 444 1.05 -21.78 -22.80
C ASN A 444 -0.09 -21.19 -23.65
N VAL A 445 0.26 -20.70 -24.85
CA VAL A 445 -0.67 -20.06 -25.79
C VAL A 445 -1.79 -21.03 -26.22
N PRO A 446 -3.03 -20.56 -26.44
CA PRO A 446 -3.42 -19.16 -26.62
C PRO A 446 -3.97 -18.49 -25.37
N ILE A 447 -4.24 -19.21 -24.28
CA ILE A 447 -5.05 -18.70 -23.17
C ILE A 447 -4.42 -17.43 -22.53
N PRO A 448 -3.13 -17.41 -22.16
CA PRO A 448 -2.48 -16.20 -21.63
C PRO A 448 -2.39 -15.04 -22.63
N CYS A 449 -2.60 -15.29 -23.93
CA CYS A 449 -2.56 -14.22 -24.93
C CYS A 449 -3.75 -13.27 -24.76
N TYR A 450 -4.91 -13.74 -24.29
CA TYR A 450 -6.09 -12.88 -24.13
C TYR A 450 -5.91 -11.79 -23.07
N THR A 451 -4.98 -11.94 -22.12
CA THR A 451 -4.64 -10.87 -21.14
C THR A 451 -3.36 -10.12 -21.50
N CYS A 452 -2.67 -10.53 -22.58
CA CYS A 452 -1.40 -9.96 -23.01
C CYS A 452 -1.61 -8.72 -23.90
N MET A 453 -0.84 -7.66 -23.65
CA MET A 453 -0.92 -6.42 -24.44
C MET A 453 -0.38 -6.53 -25.87
N HIS A 454 0.39 -7.58 -26.16
CA HIS A 454 0.95 -7.85 -27.49
C HIS A 454 0.03 -8.71 -28.37
N PHE A 455 -1.06 -9.24 -27.83
CA PHE A 455 -1.96 -10.09 -28.57
C PHE A 455 -2.86 -9.27 -29.51
N GLN A 456 -2.98 -9.75 -30.74
CA GLN A 456 -3.81 -9.16 -31.78
C GLN A 456 -4.84 -10.20 -32.25
N PRO A 457 -5.99 -10.34 -31.56
CA PRO A 457 -7.06 -11.26 -31.99
C PRO A 457 -7.63 -10.82 -33.33
N TRP A 458 -8.02 -11.78 -34.16
CA TRP A 458 -8.63 -11.53 -35.47
C TRP A 458 -10.15 -11.46 -35.34
N VAL A 459 -10.81 -10.50 -36.00
CA VAL A 459 -12.29 -10.33 -35.90
C VAL A 459 -13.07 -11.60 -36.24
N GLU A 460 -12.57 -12.37 -37.21
CA GLU A 460 -13.14 -13.66 -37.67
C GLU A 460 -12.47 -14.88 -37.01
N GLY A 461 -11.68 -14.66 -35.95
CA GLY A 461 -11.08 -15.74 -35.16
C GLY A 461 -12.14 -16.52 -34.35
N PRO A 462 -11.93 -17.82 -34.08
CA PRO A 462 -12.89 -18.67 -33.37
C PRO A 462 -12.84 -18.46 -31.85
N HIS A 463 -13.11 -17.23 -31.40
CA HIS A 463 -13.02 -16.85 -29.99
C HIS A 463 -14.11 -17.51 -29.14
N GLU A 464 -15.28 -17.76 -29.72
CA GLU A 464 -16.40 -18.47 -29.10
C GLU A 464 -16.05 -19.94 -28.79
N ASP A 465 -15.20 -20.57 -29.62
CA ASP A 465 -14.70 -21.93 -29.35
C ASP A 465 -13.75 -21.92 -28.14
N VAL A 466 -12.84 -20.94 -28.08
CA VAL A 466 -11.93 -20.77 -26.93
C VAL A 466 -12.71 -20.47 -25.64
N TYR A 467 -13.75 -19.65 -25.71
CA TYR A 467 -14.59 -19.31 -24.57
C TYR A 467 -15.30 -20.53 -24.00
N ARG A 468 -15.93 -21.34 -24.87
CA ARG A 468 -16.61 -22.58 -24.46
C ARG A 468 -15.62 -23.59 -23.85
N SER A 469 -14.46 -23.77 -24.49
CA SER A 469 -13.39 -24.63 -23.98
C SER A 469 -12.94 -24.23 -22.57
N LEU A 470 -12.77 -22.93 -22.30
CA LEU A 470 -12.42 -22.45 -20.96
C LEU A 470 -13.50 -22.70 -19.90
N LEU A 471 -14.79 -22.56 -20.25
CA LEU A 471 -15.90 -22.86 -19.34
C LEU A 471 -15.97 -24.36 -19.01
N GLU A 472 -15.79 -25.22 -20.03
CA GLU A 472 -15.75 -26.66 -19.86
C GLU A 472 -14.55 -27.08 -19.00
N GLU A 473 -13.38 -26.49 -19.24
CA GLU A 473 -12.16 -26.74 -18.48
C GLU A 473 -12.31 -26.33 -17.02
N ARG A 474 -12.91 -25.16 -16.77
CA ARG A 474 -13.20 -24.69 -15.42
C ARG A 474 -14.07 -25.66 -14.64
N GLU A 475 -15.16 -26.14 -15.24
CA GLU A 475 -16.04 -27.13 -14.59
C GLU A 475 -15.35 -28.49 -14.44
N ARG A 476 -14.47 -28.88 -15.38
CA ARG A 476 -13.65 -30.09 -15.27
C ARG A 476 -12.70 -30.00 -14.07
N ILE A 477 -11.93 -28.92 -13.96
CA ILE A 477 -10.99 -28.68 -12.84
C ILE A 477 -11.75 -28.75 -11.52
N LYS A 478 -12.86 -28.03 -11.41
CA LYS A 478 -13.70 -28.03 -10.20
C LYS A 478 -14.17 -29.44 -9.81
N LYS A 479 -14.59 -30.26 -10.78
CA LYS A 479 -15.01 -31.66 -10.52
C LYS A 479 -13.86 -32.54 -10.06
N ILE A 480 -12.66 -32.36 -10.63
CA ILE A 480 -11.47 -33.16 -10.30
C ILE A 480 -10.91 -32.77 -8.93
N THR A 481 -10.75 -31.48 -8.67
CA THR A 481 -10.10 -30.97 -7.47
C THR A 481 -11.04 -30.88 -6.27
N GLY A 482 -12.35 -30.75 -6.52
CA GLY A 482 -13.33 -30.38 -5.49
C GLY A 482 -13.15 -28.94 -4.99
N ASP A 483 -12.23 -28.18 -5.58
CA ASP A 483 -11.82 -26.85 -5.15
C ASP A 483 -12.11 -25.82 -6.23
N ILE A 484 -13.06 -24.94 -5.95
CA ILE A 484 -13.46 -23.85 -6.85
C ILE A 484 -12.35 -22.81 -7.02
N GLN A 485 -11.40 -22.66 -6.08
CA GLN A 485 -10.31 -21.69 -6.20
C GLN A 485 -9.34 -22.07 -7.30
N ILE A 486 -9.03 -23.37 -7.43
CA ILE A 486 -8.17 -23.86 -8.51
C ILE A 486 -8.85 -23.62 -9.88
N ALA A 487 -10.16 -23.80 -9.95
CA ALA A 487 -10.93 -23.50 -11.16
C ALA A 487 -11.01 -21.99 -11.46
N ALA A 488 -11.07 -21.13 -10.42
CA ALA A 488 -11.19 -19.69 -10.56
C ALA A 488 -9.97 -19.01 -11.20
N VAL A 489 -8.83 -19.69 -11.29
CA VAL A 489 -7.64 -19.23 -12.04
C VAL A 489 -7.96 -18.93 -13.51
N LEU A 490 -9.00 -19.56 -14.06
CA LEU A 490 -9.45 -19.32 -15.44
C LEU A 490 -10.38 -18.12 -15.59
N ASP A 491 -10.94 -17.58 -14.50
CA ASP A 491 -12.03 -16.58 -14.53
C ASP A 491 -11.60 -15.32 -15.27
N ARG A 492 -10.38 -14.82 -15.02
CA ARG A 492 -9.85 -13.66 -15.73
C ARG A 492 -9.68 -13.90 -17.23
N SER A 493 -9.22 -15.08 -17.63
CA SER A 493 -9.08 -15.44 -19.04
C SER A 493 -10.46 -15.58 -19.72
N ILE A 494 -11.43 -16.18 -19.04
CA ILE A 494 -12.82 -16.29 -19.49
C ILE A 494 -13.39 -14.88 -19.75
N ILE A 495 -13.21 -13.95 -18.82
CA ILE A 495 -13.67 -12.58 -18.96
C ILE A 495 -12.95 -11.85 -20.11
N ALA A 496 -11.64 -12.07 -20.28
CA ALA A 496 -10.87 -11.48 -21.39
C ALA A 496 -11.36 -11.99 -22.77
N VAL A 497 -11.64 -13.29 -22.90
CA VAL A 497 -12.18 -13.85 -24.14
C VAL A 497 -13.59 -13.31 -24.41
N ALA A 498 -14.44 -13.21 -23.38
CA ALA A 498 -15.77 -12.61 -23.50
C ALA A 498 -15.69 -11.15 -24.00
N GLU A 499 -14.73 -10.38 -23.48
CA GLU A 499 -14.47 -9.00 -23.93
C GLU A 499 -14.04 -8.95 -25.40
N VAL A 500 -13.17 -9.88 -25.85
CA VAL A 500 -12.80 -9.99 -27.28
C VAL A 500 -14.03 -10.28 -28.14
N ILE A 501 -14.87 -11.25 -27.77
CA ILE A 501 -16.10 -11.59 -28.51
C ILE A 501 -17.02 -10.36 -28.64
N GLN A 502 -17.23 -9.61 -27.55
CA GLN A 502 -18.02 -8.39 -27.58
C GLN A 502 -17.44 -7.31 -28.51
N ARG A 503 -16.11 -7.13 -28.48
CA ARG A 503 -15.41 -6.19 -29.36
C ARG A 503 -15.49 -6.62 -30.83
N CYS A 504 -15.37 -7.92 -31.13
CA CYS A 504 -15.56 -8.47 -32.47
C CYS A 504 -16.97 -8.20 -32.98
N ALA A 505 -18.01 -8.50 -32.19
CA ALA A 505 -19.40 -8.25 -32.55
C ALA A 505 -19.66 -6.76 -32.84
N ALA A 506 -19.13 -5.86 -32.01
CA ALA A 506 -19.23 -4.41 -32.22
C ALA A 506 -18.49 -3.96 -33.49
N ARG A 507 -17.32 -4.54 -33.80
CA ARG A 507 -16.55 -4.25 -35.00
C ARG A 507 -17.27 -4.70 -36.28
N ARG A 508 -17.83 -5.92 -36.28
CA ARG A 508 -18.64 -6.45 -37.39
C ARG A 508 -19.88 -5.58 -37.64
N GLY A 509 -20.59 -5.19 -36.57
CA GLY A 509 -21.76 -4.31 -36.67
C GLY A 509 -21.46 -2.95 -37.30
N ARG A 510 -20.32 -2.34 -36.97
CA ARG A 510 -19.87 -1.06 -37.58
C ARG A 510 -19.51 -1.20 -39.05
N SER A 511 -18.85 -2.28 -39.45
CA SER A 511 -18.51 -2.53 -40.86
C SER A 511 -19.77 -2.70 -41.73
N SER A 512 -20.80 -3.40 -41.22
CA SER A 512 -22.08 -3.54 -41.92
C SER A 512 -22.83 -2.21 -42.09
N GLN A 513 -22.70 -1.29 -41.13
CA GLN A 513 -23.36 0.02 -41.17
C GLN A 513 -22.66 1.01 -42.11
N ILE A 514 -21.32 1.00 -42.16
CA ILE A 514 -20.54 1.79 -43.13
C ILE A 514 -20.83 1.34 -44.56
N MET A 515 -20.95 0.02 -44.82
CA MET A 515 -21.33 -0.48 -46.15
C MET A 515 -22.76 -0.09 -46.56
N ALA A 516 -23.68 0.04 -45.59
CA ALA A 516 -25.04 0.53 -45.85
C ALA A 516 -25.08 2.03 -46.15
N ASP A 517 -24.30 2.84 -45.43
CA ASP A 517 -24.23 4.31 -45.62
C ASP A 517 -23.45 4.72 -46.88
N THR A 518 -22.63 3.83 -47.43
CA THR A 518 -21.92 4.07 -48.70
C THR A 518 -22.77 3.69 -49.92
N HIS A 519 -23.96 3.11 -49.72
CA HIS A 519 -24.87 2.64 -50.77
C HIS A 519 -26.28 3.27 -50.69
N GLY A 520 -26.46 4.26 -49.80
CA GLY A 520 -27.61 5.18 -49.78
C GLY A 520 -27.20 6.55 -50.29
#